data_AF-A0A969PU98-F1
#
_entry.id   AF-A0A969PU98-F1
#
_cell.length_a   1.000
_cell.length_b   1.000
_cell.length_c   1.000
_cell.angle_alpha   90.00
_cell.angle_beta   90.00
_cell.angle_gamma   90.00
#
_symmetry.space_group_name_H-M   'P 1'
#
loop_
_entity.id
_entity.type
_entity.pdbx_description
1 polymer ?
#
loop_
_entity_poly.entity_id
_entity_poly.type
_entity_poly.pdbx_seq_one_letter_code
_entity_poly.pdbx_strand_id
1 'polypeptide(L)'
;MKYVSANIITSEKKNKGGIMIQVLAGFTVLMVIILLFTSGYTVVKKTMTEEQGFHPYEFAVFTAQLEIEVKQADSISVSSTGDRLVLISAGSVISYEPYGTGIRRRVNYSGHQMMLQQASHVTFSSGEQAVAVEAEGAGRTFRAAMLFPSGLLRGYHQSEQTPELKERITSEYCQPGRNDTESHNCQVAEAAYERE
;
A
#
# COMPACT_ATOMS: atom_id res chain seq x y z
N MET A 1 -24.67 1.58 78.56
CA MET A 1 -23.54 2.29 77.93
C MET A 1 -22.25 1.50 78.17
N LYS A 2 -21.78 0.70 77.19
CA LYS A 2 -20.40 0.16 77.11
C LYS A 2 -20.11 -0.15 75.63
N TYR A 3 -19.25 0.64 75.01
CA TYR A 3 -18.65 0.34 73.70
C TYR A 3 -17.40 -0.49 73.96
N VAL A 4 -17.33 -1.70 73.39
CA VAL A 4 -16.10 -2.50 73.35
C VAL A 4 -15.52 -2.33 71.95
N SER A 5 -14.49 -1.49 71.82
CA SER A 5 -13.73 -1.36 70.58
C SER A 5 -12.80 -2.55 70.44
N ALA A 6 -13.11 -3.46 69.52
CA ALA A 6 -12.18 -4.48 69.07
C ALA A 6 -11.19 -3.83 68.08
N ASN A 7 -9.98 -3.52 68.55
CA ASN A 7 -8.86 -3.21 67.67
C ASN A 7 -8.36 -4.52 67.05
N ILE A 8 -8.73 -4.77 65.79
CA ILE A 8 -8.13 -5.84 64.99
C ILE A 8 -6.80 -5.30 64.46
N ILE A 9 -5.70 -5.63 65.13
CA ILE A 9 -4.36 -5.39 64.60
C ILE A 9 -4.04 -6.56 63.65
N THR A 10 -4.21 -6.35 62.34
CA THR A 10 -3.71 -7.28 61.32
C THR A 10 -2.19 -7.17 61.25
N SER A 11 -1.49 -8.21 61.68
CA SER A 11 -0.04 -8.35 61.53
C SER A 11 0.30 -8.80 60.10
N GLU A 12 0.75 -7.88 59.24
CA GLU A 12 1.37 -8.25 57.97
C GLU A 12 2.79 -8.78 58.22
N LYS A 13 2.97 -10.10 58.13
CA LYS A 13 4.30 -10.68 57.90
C LYS A 13 4.65 -10.55 56.40
N LYS A 14 5.52 -9.59 56.08
CA LYS A 14 6.09 -9.39 54.74
C LYS A 14 7.05 -10.54 54.39
N ASN A 15 6.51 -11.60 53.79
CA ASN A 15 7.28 -12.74 53.30
C ASN A 15 7.71 -12.51 51.84
N LYS A 16 9.01 -12.28 51.61
CA LYS A 16 9.60 -12.05 50.26
C LYS A 16 9.33 -13.18 49.25
N GLY A 17 9.08 -14.42 49.73
CA GLY A 17 8.73 -15.55 48.87
C GLY A 17 7.33 -15.49 48.26
N GLY A 18 6.40 -14.73 48.86
CA GLY A 18 5.03 -14.59 48.34
C GLY A 18 4.94 -13.78 47.04
N ILE A 19 5.90 -12.88 46.83
CA ILE A 19 5.95 -12.04 45.62
C ILE A 19 6.38 -12.89 44.41
N MET A 20 7.31 -13.84 44.60
CA MET A 20 7.79 -14.68 43.50
C MET A 20 6.67 -15.60 42.95
N ILE A 21 5.88 -16.21 43.85
CA ILE A 21 4.76 -17.06 43.42
C ILE A 21 3.65 -16.23 42.75
N GLN A 22 3.41 -15.00 43.20
CA GLN A 22 2.43 -14.11 42.59
C GLN A 22 2.85 -13.66 41.18
N VAL A 23 4.14 -13.39 40.96
CA VAL A 23 4.68 -13.05 39.63
C VAL A 23 4.65 -14.25 38.69
N LEU A 24 5.01 -15.46 39.15
CA LEU A 24 4.90 -16.67 38.33
C LEU A 24 3.46 -17.00 37.96
N ALA A 25 2.52 -16.86 38.91
CA ALA A 25 1.10 -17.09 38.66
C ALA A 25 0.55 -16.08 37.62
N GLY A 26 0.90 -14.79 37.76
CA GLY A 26 0.53 -13.76 36.78
C GLY A 26 1.11 -14.03 35.38
N PHE A 27 2.37 -14.43 35.30
CA PHE A 27 3.02 -14.78 34.04
C PHE A 27 2.38 -16.00 33.37
N THR A 28 2.00 -17.00 34.16
CA THR A 28 1.32 -18.20 33.65
C THR A 28 -0.05 -17.85 33.06
N VAL A 29 -0.83 -17.02 33.75
CA VAL A 29 -2.13 -16.54 33.23
C VAL A 29 -1.94 -15.74 31.94
N LEU A 30 -0.94 -14.86 31.89
CA LEU A 30 -0.63 -14.08 30.69
C LEU A 30 -0.25 -14.97 29.49
N MET A 31 0.55 -16.02 29.72
CA MET A 31 0.92 -16.96 28.66
C MET A 31 -0.28 -17.73 28.13
N VAL A 32 -1.20 -18.18 29.01
CA VAL A 32 -2.45 -18.83 28.60
C VAL A 32 -3.29 -17.87 27.74
N ILE A 33 -3.39 -16.61 28.12
CA ILE A 33 -4.11 -15.60 27.34
C ILE A 33 -3.49 -15.45 25.93
N ILE A 34 -2.17 -15.29 25.83
CA ILE A 34 -1.46 -15.14 24.53
C ILE A 34 -1.67 -16.37 23.64
N LEU A 35 -1.63 -17.59 24.20
CA LEU A 35 -1.87 -18.82 23.46
C LEU A 35 -3.29 -18.89 22.90
N LEU A 36 -4.29 -18.52 23.72
CA LEU A 36 -5.69 -18.47 23.28
C LEU A 36 -5.89 -17.42 22.18
N PHE A 37 -5.29 -16.23 22.29
CA PHE A 37 -5.34 -15.22 21.24
C PHE A 37 -4.68 -15.70 19.93
N THR A 38 -3.52 -16.34 20.01
CA THR A 38 -2.79 -16.81 18.82
C THR A 38 -3.53 -17.96 18.11
N SER A 39 -4.09 -18.89 18.89
CA SER A 39 -4.90 -19.99 18.36
C SER A 39 -6.25 -19.50 17.82
N GLY A 40 -6.91 -18.58 18.54
CA GLY A 40 -8.16 -17.97 18.07
C GLY A 40 -7.96 -17.20 16.77
N TYR A 41 -6.87 -16.44 16.66
CA TYR A 41 -6.54 -15.67 15.46
C TYR A 41 -6.28 -16.54 14.23
N THR A 42 -5.63 -17.70 14.39
CA THR A 42 -5.38 -18.63 13.29
C THR A 42 -6.65 -19.32 12.82
N VAL A 43 -7.54 -19.71 13.74
CA VAL A 43 -8.85 -20.31 13.40
C VAL A 43 -9.73 -19.33 12.65
N VAL A 44 -9.88 -18.09 13.15
CA VAL A 44 -10.66 -17.04 12.49
C VAL A 44 -10.13 -16.75 11.08
N LYS A 45 -8.81 -16.66 10.92
CA LYS A 45 -8.21 -16.50 9.58
C LYS A 45 -8.56 -17.67 8.68
N LYS A 46 -8.40 -18.91 9.14
CA LYS A 46 -8.68 -20.11 8.33
C LYS A 46 -10.14 -20.21 7.88
N THR A 47 -11.10 -19.86 8.74
CA THR A 47 -12.52 -19.81 8.38
C THR A 47 -12.89 -18.67 7.42
N MET A 48 -12.10 -17.59 7.41
CA MET A 48 -12.26 -16.48 6.44
C MET A 48 -11.46 -16.72 5.14
N THR A 49 -10.56 -17.70 5.12
CA THR A 49 -9.69 -18.05 3.97
C THR A 49 -10.36 -19.07 3.03
N GLU A 50 -11.65 -19.37 3.20
CA GLU A 50 -12.38 -20.18 2.20
C GLU A 50 -12.66 -19.38 0.90
N GLU A 51 -12.56 -18.05 0.94
CA GLU A 51 -12.30 -17.24 -0.25
C GLU A 51 -10.79 -16.98 -0.35
N GLN A 52 -10.04 -17.92 -0.92
CA GLN A 52 -8.69 -17.65 -1.42
C GLN A 52 -8.81 -16.71 -2.63
N GLY A 53 -9.05 -15.43 -2.38
CA GLY A 53 -9.28 -14.47 -3.45
C GLY A 53 -9.30 -13.03 -2.99
N PHE A 54 -9.10 -12.15 -3.96
CA PHE A 54 -9.27 -10.70 -3.89
C PHE A 54 -10.37 -10.28 -2.92
N HIS A 55 -9.98 -9.60 -1.83
CA HIS A 55 -10.92 -9.26 -0.78
C HIS A 55 -11.55 -7.87 -1.02
N PRO A 56 -12.87 -7.69 -0.91
CA PRO A 56 -13.51 -6.38 -1.12
C PRO A 56 -12.94 -5.26 -0.25
N TYR A 57 -12.51 -5.59 0.97
CA TYR A 57 -11.88 -4.62 1.87
C TYR A 57 -10.49 -4.18 1.41
N GLU A 58 -9.73 -5.04 0.72
CA GLU A 58 -8.44 -4.63 0.13
C GLU A 58 -8.67 -3.57 -0.94
N PHE A 59 -9.69 -3.75 -1.79
CA PHE A 59 -10.05 -2.75 -2.79
C PHE A 59 -10.52 -1.43 -2.15
N ALA A 60 -11.32 -1.49 -1.08
CA ALA A 60 -11.76 -0.29 -0.36
C ALA A 60 -10.58 0.49 0.26
N VAL A 61 -9.64 -0.20 0.90
CA VAL A 61 -8.45 0.44 1.49
C VAL A 61 -7.53 1.00 0.40
N PHE A 62 -7.31 0.24 -0.67
CA PHE A 62 -6.53 0.67 -1.83
C PHE A 62 -7.11 1.95 -2.45
N THR A 63 -8.41 1.98 -2.73
CA THR A 63 -9.08 3.14 -3.34
C THR A 63 -9.08 4.34 -2.42
N ALA A 64 -9.27 4.17 -1.11
CA ALA A 64 -9.16 5.27 -0.16
C ALA A 64 -7.75 5.88 -0.12
N GLN A 65 -6.70 5.04 -0.14
CA GLN A 65 -5.32 5.52 -0.20
C GLN A 65 -5.03 6.23 -1.52
N LEU A 66 -5.47 5.63 -2.63
CA LEU A 66 -5.28 6.20 -3.96
C LEU A 66 -6.01 7.55 -4.11
N GLU A 67 -7.19 7.69 -3.53
CA GLU A 67 -7.96 8.94 -3.56
C GLU A 67 -7.21 10.09 -2.88
N ILE A 68 -6.57 9.81 -1.74
CA ILE A 68 -5.74 10.80 -1.04
C ILE A 68 -4.58 11.24 -1.93
N GLU A 69 -3.93 10.29 -2.61
CA GLU A 69 -2.79 10.58 -3.46
C GLU A 69 -3.18 11.32 -4.74
N VAL A 70 -4.31 10.97 -5.35
CA VAL A 70 -4.88 11.70 -6.49
C VAL A 70 -5.22 13.15 -6.09
N LYS A 71 -5.75 13.36 -4.88
CA LYS A 71 -6.06 14.70 -4.36
C LYS A 71 -4.83 15.55 -4.03
N GLN A 72 -3.69 14.90 -3.76
CA GLN A 72 -2.43 15.57 -3.40
C GLN A 72 -1.45 15.62 -4.58
N ALA A 73 -1.78 15.00 -5.70
CA ALA A 73 -0.95 15.02 -6.88
C ALA A 73 -0.91 16.43 -7.50
N ASP A 74 0.23 16.79 -8.03
CA ASP A 74 0.43 17.95 -8.90
C ASP A 74 0.17 17.56 -10.37
N SER A 75 0.52 16.32 -10.74
CA SER A 75 0.27 15.76 -12.06
C SER A 75 0.00 14.27 -12.00
N ILE A 76 -0.82 13.77 -12.91
CA ILE A 76 -1.17 12.35 -13.00
C ILE A 76 -1.02 11.90 -14.45
N SER A 77 -0.42 10.73 -14.65
CA SER A 77 -0.30 10.08 -15.96
C SER A 77 -0.62 8.60 -15.86
N VAL A 78 -1.33 8.09 -16.86
CA VAL A 78 -1.66 6.67 -17.01
C VAL A 78 -0.93 6.15 -18.24
N SER A 79 -0.41 4.93 -18.16
CA SER A 79 0.24 4.24 -19.28
C SER A 79 -0.73 4.07 -20.46
N SER A 80 -0.22 3.99 -21.69
CA SER A 80 -0.99 3.72 -22.91
C SER A 80 -1.79 2.41 -22.79
N THR A 81 -1.19 1.41 -22.15
CA THR A 81 -1.78 0.10 -21.84
C THR A 81 -2.77 0.12 -20.67
N GLY A 82 -2.81 1.21 -19.89
CA GLY A 82 -3.67 1.34 -18.70
C GLY A 82 -3.24 0.51 -17.50
N ASP A 83 -2.11 -0.20 -17.53
CA ASP A 83 -1.67 -1.08 -16.43
C ASP A 83 -0.94 -0.35 -15.30
N ARG A 84 -0.42 0.85 -15.60
CA ARG A 84 0.41 1.64 -14.69
C ARG A 84 -0.12 3.06 -14.55
N LEU A 85 -0.17 3.51 -13.31
CA LEU A 85 -0.52 4.88 -12.91
C LEU A 85 0.68 5.53 -12.25
N VAL A 86 1.01 6.75 -12.68
CA VAL A 86 2.09 7.56 -12.11
C VAL A 86 1.51 8.88 -11.63
N LEU A 87 1.81 9.23 -10.39
CA LEU A 87 1.44 10.49 -9.77
C LEU A 87 2.72 11.23 -9.36
N ILE A 88 2.75 12.54 -9.57
CA ILE A 88 3.80 13.41 -9.02
C ILE A 88 3.15 14.21 -7.91
N SER A 89 3.70 14.16 -6.71
CA SER A 89 3.20 14.92 -5.56
C SER A 89 4.38 15.47 -4.77
N ALA A 90 4.45 16.80 -4.62
CA ALA A 90 5.47 17.49 -3.84
C ALA A 90 6.92 17.08 -4.20
N GLY A 91 7.18 16.87 -5.49
CA GLY A 91 8.49 16.46 -6.01
C GLY A 91 8.82 14.97 -5.86
N SER A 92 7.91 14.16 -5.33
CA SER A 92 8.03 12.70 -5.30
C SER A 92 7.22 12.04 -6.42
N VAL A 93 7.77 11.00 -7.03
CA VAL A 93 7.11 10.20 -8.06
C VAL A 93 6.52 8.96 -7.42
N ILE A 94 5.21 8.85 -7.39
CA ILE A 94 4.50 7.67 -6.90
C ILE A 94 4.02 6.86 -8.09
N SER A 95 4.31 5.56 -8.11
CA SER A 95 3.88 4.67 -9.20
C SER A 95 3.13 3.46 -8.67
N TYR A 96 2.00 3.17 -9.31
CA TYR A 96 1.22 1.95 -9.15
C TYR A 96 1.41 1.09 -10.39
N GLU A 97 1.91 -0.13 -10.23
CA GLU A 97 2.24 -1.01 -11.35
C GLU A 97 1.96 -2.48 -11.00
N PRO A 98 1.75 -3.35 -12.01
CA PRO A 98 1.56 -4.78 -11.79
C PRO A 98 2.79 -5.41 -11.14
N TYR A 99 2.55 -6.31 -10.18
CA TYR A 99 3.59 -7.10 -9.54
C TYR A 99 3.07 -8.44 -9.07
N GLY A 100 3.52 -9.51 -9.72
CA GLY A 100 3.03 -10.87 -9.45
C GLY A 100 1.54 -10.98 -9.76
N THR A 101 0.74 -11.30 -8.75
CA THR A 101 -0.72 -11.47 -8.84
C THR A 101 -1.50 -10.24 -8.39
N GLY A 102 -0.87 -9.05 -8.41
CA GLY A 102 -1.43 -7.86 -7.76
C GLY A 102 -0.84 -6.55 -8.24
N ILE A 103 -1.16 -5.47 -7.50
CA ILE A 103 -0.62 -4.13 -7.75
C ILE A 103 0.31 -3.73 -6.61
N ARG A 104 1.47 -3.20 -6.96
CA ARG A 104 2.40 -2.57 -6.02
C ARG A 104 2.43 -1.06 -6.19
N ARG A 105 2.70 -0.38 -5.09
CA ARG A 105 3.03 1.04 -5.02
C ARG A 105 4.52 1.22 -4.73
N ARG A 106 5.13 2.21 -5.38
CA ARG A 106 6.52 2.63 -5.18
C ARG A 106 6.58 4.15 -5.06
N VAL A 107 7.56 4.65 -4.31
CA VAL A 107 7.81 6.09 -4.17
C VAL A 107 9.26 6.34 -4.61
N ASN A 108 9.44 7.23 -5.58
CA ASN A 108 10.74 7.50 -6.23
C ASN A 108 11.42 6.22 -6.71
N TYR A 109 10.64 5.31 -7.30
CA TYR A 109 11.08 3.98 -7.72
C TYR A 109 11.72 3.15 -6.59
N SER A 110 11.53 3.55 -5.35
CA SER A 110 12.11 2.96 -4.16
C SER A 110 11.02 2.45 -3.24
N GLY A 111 11.37 1.48 -2.42
CA GLY A 111 10.40 0.75 -1.62
C GLY A 111 9.49 -0.15 -2.45
N HIS A 112 8.71 -0.96 -1.74
CA HIS A 112 7.72 -1.85 -2.32
C HIS A 112 6.58 -2.01 -1.31
N GLN A 113 5.44 -1.40 -1.60
CA GLN A 113 4.23 -1.62 -0.83
C GLN A 113 3.23 -2.35 -1.72
N MET A 114 2.88 -3.57 -1.33
CA MET A 114 1.85 -4.32 -2.00
C MET A 114 0.50 -3.66 -1.64
N MET A 115 -0.33 -3.32 -2.63
CA MET A 115 -1.60 -2.60 -2.43
C MET A 115 -2.84 -3.46 -2.68
N LEU A 116 -2.79 -4.38 -3.65
CA LEU A 116 -3.87 -5.31 -3.99
C LEU A 116 -3.29 -6.69 -4.29
N GLN A 117 -3.77 -7.76 -3.64
CA GLN A 117 -3.37 -9.14 -3.95
C GLN A 117 -4.44 -9.87 -4.74
N GLN A 118 -4.01 -10.88 -5.49
CA GLN A 118 -4.89 -11.80 -6.19
C GLN A 118 -5.89 -11.09 -7.13
N ALA A 119 -5.48 -9.95 -7.68
CA ALA A 119 -6.19 -9.25 -8.74
C ALA A 119 -5.74 -9.83 -10.09
N SER A 120 -6.66 -10.45 -10.81
CA SER A 120 -6.41 -11.02 -12.13
C SER A 120 -6.06 -9.95 -13.16
N HIS A 121 -6.76 -8.81 -13.08
CA HIS A 121 -6.53 -7.67 -13.95
C HIS A 121 -6.80 -6.37 -13.21
N VAL A 122 -5.98 -5.36 -13.42
CA VAL A 122 -6.22 -4.00 -12.92
C VAL A 122 -5.90 -3.02 -14.03
N THR A 123 -6.84 -2.14 -14.31
CA THR A 123 -6.73 -1.11 -15.34
C THR A 123 -7.04 0.25 -14.75
N PHE A 124 -6.18 1.20 -15.08
CA PHE A 124 -6.33 2.61 -14.79
C PHE A 124 -6.78 3.33 -16.06
N SER A 125 -7.64 4.31 -15.89
CA SER A 125 -8.02 5.23 -16.96
C SER A 125 -8.07 6.65 -16.40
N SER A 126 -7.59 7.61 -17.18
CA SER A 126 -7.66 9.03 -16.84
C SER A 126 -8.63 9.71 -17.78
N GLY A 127 -9.63 10.38 -17.23
CA GLY A 127 -10.49 11.32 -17.94
C GLY A 127 -10.08 12.77 -17.63
N GLU A 128 -10.88 13.74 -18.08
CA GLU A 128 -10.60 15.17 -17.84
C GLU A 128 -10.68 15.56 -16.37
N GLN A 129 -11.56 14.92 -15.59
CA GLN A 129 -11.89 15.33 -14.22
C GLN A 129 -11.66 14.23 -13.17
N ALA A 130 -11.29 13.03 -13.60
CA ALA A 130 -11.14 11.88 -12.71
C ALA A 130 -10.15 10.85 -13.24
N VAL A 131 -9.59 10.10 -12.30
CA VAL A 131 -8.96 8.80 -12.57
C VAL A 131 -9.91 7.71 -12.12
N ALA A 132 -10.15 6.74 -12.99
CA ALA A 132 -10.88 5.53 -12.65
C ALA A 132 -9.93 4.34 -12.59
N VAL A 133 -10.23 3.44 -11.65
CA VAL A 133 -9.56 2.16 -11.50
C VAL A 133 -10.59 1.04 -11.55
N GLU A 134 -10.29 0.03 -12.33
CA GLU A 134 -11.05 -1.20 -12.44
C GLU A 134 -10.15 -2.36 -12.04
N ALA A 135 -10.62 -3.21 -11.13
CA ALA A 135 -9.90 -4.38 -10.68
C ALA A 135 -10.80 -5.61 -10.76
N GLU A 136 -10.31 -6.69 -11.32
CA GLU A 136 -10.99 -7.98 -11.39
C GLU A 136 -10.30 -8.98 -10.46
N GLY A 137 -11.08 -9.65 -9.61
CA GLY A 137 -10.57 -10.67 -8.71
C GLY A 137 -11.69 -11.55 -8.17
N ALA A 138 -11.41 -12.84 -7.99
CA ALA A 138 -12.38 -13.85 -7.54
C ALA A 138 -13.68 -13.88 -8.39
N GLY A 139 -13.58 -13.60 -9.70
CA GLY A 139 -14.73 -13.55 -10.63
C GLY A 139 -15.66 -12.35 -10.43
N ARG A 140 -15.23 -11.33 -9.67
CA ARG A 140 -15.95 -10.07 -9.48
C ARG A 140 -15.11 -8.91 -10.00
N THR A 141 -15.79 -7.91 -10.54
CA THR A 141 -15.19 -6.65 -10.98
C THR A 141 -15.53 -5.55 -10.01
N PHE A 142 -14.51 -4.82 -9.56
CA PHE A 142 -14.61 -3.69 -8.66
C PHE A 142 -14.17 -2.44 -9.40
N ARG A 143 -14.91 -1.35 -9.22
CA ARG A 143 -14.67 -0.08 -9.92
C ARG A 143 -14.73 1.06 -8.93
N ALA A 144 -13.82 2.02 -9.09
CA ALA A 144 -13.83 3.26 -8.36
C ALA A 144 -13.35 4.40 -9.26
N ALA A 145 -13.92 5.59 -9.06
CA ALA A 145 -13.50 6.81 -9.74
C ALA A 145 -13.17 7.87 -8.68
N MET A 146 -12.04 8.54 -8.86
CA MET A 146 -11.50 9.54 -7.97
C MET A 146 -11.40 10.86 -8.72
N LEU A 147 -12.14 11.85 -8.24
CA LEU A 147 -12.16 13.18 -8.83
C LEU A 147 -10.84 13.90 -8.56
N PHE A 148 -10.36 14.63 -9.56
CA PHE A 148 -9.24 15.53 -9.39
C PHE A 148 -9.61 16.69 -8.47
N PRO A 149 -8.63 17.21 -7.69
CA PRO A 149 -8.82 18.47 -7.01
C PRO A 149 -9.05 19.56 -8.08
N SER A 150 -10.00 20.45 -7.81
CA SER A 150 -10.35 21.58 -8.68
C SER A 150 -9.12 22.47 -8.91
N GLY A 151 -8.40 22.20 -10.00
CA GLY A 151 -7.09 22.79 -10.32
C GLY A 151 -6.16 21.89 -11.14
N LEU A 152 -6.35 20.56 -11.11
CA LEU A 152 -5.49 19.58 -11.81
C LEU A 152 -5.87 19.36 -13.29
N LEU A 153 -6.78 20.18 -13.86
CA LEU A 153 -7.23 20.09 -15.26
C LEU A 153 -6.13 20.41 -16.30
N ARG A 154 -4.87 20.58 -15.87
CA ARG A 154 -3.75 21.05 -16.70
C ARG A 154 -2.75 19.96 -17.07
N GLY A 155 -2.95 18.73 -16.62
CA GLY A 155 -2.08 17.58 -16.87
C GLY A 155 -2.70 16.49 -17.74
N TYR A 156 -3.78 16.77 -18.47
CA TYR A 156 -4.37 15.84 -19.43
C TYR A 156 -3.44 15.70 -20.64
N HIS A 157 -2.40 14.87 -20.51
CA HIS A 157 -1.76 14.23 -21.66
C HIS A 157 -2.48 12.90 -21.86
N GLN A 158 -3.58 12.95 -22.60
CA GLN A 158 -3.92 11.84 -23.48
C GLN A 158 -2.68 11.60 -24.35
N SER A 159 -2.30 10.35 -24.51
CA SER A 159 -1.23 9.90 -25.38
C SER A 159 -1.52 10.30 -26.83
N GLU A 160 -1.32 11.57 -27.16
CA GLU A 160 -0.96 12.02 -28.48
C GLU A 160 0.52 12.40 -28.39
N GLN A 161 1.31 11.60 -29.09
CA GLN A 161 2.72 11.76 -29.38
C GLN A 161 3.11 13.24 -29.43
N THR A 162 3.74 13.74 -28.37
CA THR A 162 4.46 15.01 -28.44
C THR A 162 5.94 14.66 -28.60
N PRO A 163 6.58 15.01 -29.73
CA PRO A 163 8.00 14.71 -29.98
C PRO A 163 8.95 15.29 -28.90
N GLU A 164 8.45 16.17 -28.03
CA GLU A 164 9.20 16.76 -26.92
C GLU A 164 9.54 15.78 -25.78
N LEU A 165 8.74 14.72 -25.53
CA LEU A 165 9.07 13.75 -24.46
C LEU A 165 10.19 12.80 -24.90
N LYS A 166 10.25 12.45 -26.19
CA LYS A 166 11.37 11.73 -26.78
C LYS A 166 12.64 12.57 -26.64
N GLU A 167 12.56 13.86 -26.95
CA GLU A 167 13.70 14.77 -26.84
C GLU A 167 14.16 14.99 -25.39
N ARG A 168 13.23 15.06 -24.43
CA ARG A 168 13.57 15.16 -23.00
C ARG A 168 14.23 13.90 -22.45
N ILE A 169 13.67 12.72 -22.72
CA ILE A 169 14.22 11.44 -22.26
C ILE A 169 15.57 11.17 -22.94
N THR A 170 15.72 11.47 -24.24
CA THR A 170 17.00 11.33 -24.93
C THR A 170 18.02 12.38 -24.44
N SER A 171 17.63 13.61 -24.10
CA SER A 171 18.57 14.64 -23.58
C SER A 171 19.01 14.40 -22.14
N GLU A 172 18.16 13.77 -21.32
CA GLU A 172 18.43 13.49 -19.91
C GLU A 172 19.30 12.23 -19.75
N TYR A 173 19.24 11.29 -20.71
CA TYR A 173 20.00 10.04 -20.67
C TYR A 173 21.13 9.92 -21.71
N CYS A 174 21.15 10.72 -22.78
CA CYS A 174 22.17 10.63 -23.83
C CYS A 174 22.86 11.99 -24.01
N GLN A 175 23.76 12.33 -23.09
CA GLN A 175 24.67 13.48 -23.22
C GLN A 175 25.84 13.13 -24.16
N PRO A 176 26.18 13.96 -25.16
CA PRO A 176 27.28 13.68 -26.06
C PRO A 176 28.62 13.87 -25.32
N GLY A 177 29.28 12.76 -24.96
CA GLY A 177 30.66 12.77 -24.47
C GLY A 177 31.03 11.91 -23.26
N ARG A 178 30.20 10.95 -22.81
CA ARG A 178 30.59 10.00 -21.75
C ARG A 178 30.58 8.55 -22.21
N ASN A 179 31.57 7.83 -21.69
CA ASN A 179 32.09 6.54 -22.11
C ASN A 179 31.04 5.45 -22.43
N ASP A 180 31.49 4.60 -23.34
CA ASP A 180 30.98 3.42 -24.06
C ASP A 180 30.01 2.47 -23.31
N THR A 181 29.83 2.61 -21.99
CA THR A 181 28.94 1.78 -21.18
C THR A 181 27.50 2.29 -21.12
N GLU A 182 27.26 3.59 -21.38
CA GLU A 182 25.90 4.18 -21.44
C GLU A 182 25.23 4.07 -22.83
N SER A 183 25.99 3.77 -23.89
CA SER A 183 25.44 3.52 -25.23
C SER A 183 24.47 2.33 -25.26
N HIS A 184 24.74 1.32 -24.43
CA HIS A 184 23.83 0.18 -24.28
C HIS A 184 22.52 0.56 -23.58
N ASN A 185 22.54 1.49 -22.63
CA ASN A 185 21.33 2.00 -21.96
C ASN A 185 20.48 2.87 -22.88
N CYS A 186 21.10 3.67 -23.76
CA CYS A 186 20.39 4.50 -24.75
C CYS A 186 19.65 3.58 -25.77
N GLN A 187 20.30 2.51 -26.24
CA GLN A 187 19.68 1.52 -27.15
C GLN A 187 18.57 0.69 -26.48
N VAL A 188 18.71 0.35 -25.19
CA VAL A 188 17.67 -0.39 -24.46
C VAL A 188 16.45 0.50 -24.17
N ALA A 189 16.65 1.79 -23.89
CA ALA A 189 15.56 2.75 -23.70
C ALA A 189 14.80 3.02 -25.00
N GLU A 190 15.49 3.11 -26.14
CA GLU A 190 14.87 3.28 -27.46
C GLU A 190 14.13 2.01 -27.92
N ALA A 191 14.70 0.82 -27.69
CA ALA A 191 14.06 -0.45 -28.03
C ALA A 191 12.88 -0.85 -27.11
N ALA A 192 12.76 -0.23 -25.94
CA ALA A 192 11.58 -0.35 -25.08
C ALA A 192 10.41 0.51 -25.56
N TYR A 193 10.69 1.57 -26.34
CA TYR A 193 9.68 2.46 -26.91
C TYR A 193 9.17 1.98 -28.28
N GLU A 194 10.02 1.36 -29.11
CA GLU A 194 9.62 0.84 -30.44
C GLU A 194 8.87 -0.51 -30.42
N ARG A 195 8.61 -1.08 -29.23
CA ARG A 195 7.84 -2.33 -29.07
C ARG A 195 6.41 -2.13 -28.55
N GLU A 196 5.92 -0.89 -28.55
CA GLU A 196 4.49 -0.54 -28.43
C GLU A 196 3.83 -0.41 -29.81
#